data_AF-A0AAV3Y2B3-F1
#
_entry.id   AF-A0AAV3Y2B3-F1
#
_cell.length_a   1.000
_cell.length_b   1.000
_cell.length_c   1.000
_cell.angle_alpha   90.00
_cell.angle_beta   90.00
_cell.angle_gamma   90.00
#
_symmetry.space_group_name_H-M   'P 1'
#
loop_
_entity.id
_entity.type
_entity.pdbx_description
1 polymer ?
#
loop_
_entity_poly.entity_id
_entity_poly.type
_entity_poly.pdbx_seq_one_letter_code
_entity_poly.pdbx_strand_id
1 'polypeptide(L)'
;MTWKHPSSPVTKKFKVQQSATKVMATVFWDSRGMILLDIVPKGESVNADRNCETLDRLRHAVRRKRPGLLRIGVVFQHDNTTPHTAKRTKEWLER
;
A
#
# COMPACT_ATOMS: atom_id res chain seq x y z
N MET A 1 23.58 -18.42 8.07
CA MET A 1 24.81 -18.81 7.34
C MET A 1 24.93 -20.32 7.37
N THR A 2 25.13 -20.96 6.23
CA THR A 2 25.39 -22.41 6.17
C THR A 2 26.82 -22.62 5.69
N TRP A 3 27.66 -23.23 6.51
CA TRP A 3 29.01 -23.63 6.13
C TRP A 3 28.92 -24.82 5.17
N LYS A 4 29.56 -24.72 3.99
CA LYS A 4 29.61 -25.77 2.97
C LYS A 4 31.03 -25.93 2.42
N HIS A 5 31.37 -27.14 1.98
CA HIS A 5 32.66 -27.46 1.39
C HIS A 5 32.85 -26.75 0.03
N PRO A 6 34.07 -26.34 -0.38
CA PRO A 6 34.30 -25.61 -1.64
C PRO A 6 33.80 -26.30 -2.91
N SER A 7 33.80 -27.64 -2.92
CA SER A 7 33.29 -28.45 -4.04
C SER A 7 31.77 -28.72 -3.98
N SER A 8 31.09 -28.24 -2.95
CA SER A 8 29.65 -28.47 -2.80
C SER A 8 28.86 -27.69 -3.85
N PRO A 9 27.86 -28.31 -4.51
CA PRO A 9 27.00 -27.59 -5.45
C PRO A 9 26.29 -26.43 -4.74
N VAL A 10 26.40 -25.23 -5.33
CA VAL A 10 25.71 -24.03 -4.85
C VAL A 10 24.22 -24.23 -5.09
N THR A 11 23.41 -24.05 -4.03
CA THR A 11 21.96 -24.07 -4.17
C THR A 11 21.54 -22.90 -5.06
N LYS A 12 21.30 -23.15 -6.36
CA LYS A 12 20.69 -22.16 -7.24
C LYS A 12 19.26 -21.95 -6.75
N LYS A 13 18.98 -20.78 -6.19
CA LYS A 13 17.60 -20.36 -5.97
C LYS A 13 16.89 -20.41 -7.31
N PHE A 14 15.76 -21.11 -7.38
CA PHE A 14 14.88 -21.05 -8.54
C PHE A 14 14.59 -19.56 -8.80
N LYS A 15 14.81 -19.08 -10.02
CA LYS A 15 14.49 -17.69 -10.34
C LYS A 15 13.01 -17.49 -10.02
N VAL A 16 12.70 -16.57 -9.11
CA VAL A 16 11.31 -16.18 -8.85
C VAL A 16 10.84 -15.45 -10.09
N GLN A 17 10.25 -16.19 -11.02
CA GLN A 17 9.51 -15.61 -12.14
C GLN A 17 8.34 -14.84 -11.52
N GLN A 18 8.05 -13.64 -12.01
CA GLN A 18 6.86 -12.91 -11.57
C GLN A 18 5.65 -13.83 -11.77
N SER A 19 5.05 -14.28 -10.66
CA SER A 19 3.91 -15.16 -10.74
C SER A 19 2.81 -14.41 -11.46
N ALA A 20 2.19 -15.05 -12.45
CA ALA A 20 1.01 -14.53 -13.14
C ALA A 20 -0.20 -14.37 -12.20
N THR A 21 -0.04 -14.43 -10.87
CA THR A 21 -1.07 -14.45 -9.82
C THR A 21 -0.77 -13.43 -8.71
N LYS A 22 0.09 -12.44 -8.96
CA LYS A 22 0.33 -11.38 -7.98
C LYS A 22 -0.90 -10.46 -7.88
N VAL A 23 -1.38 -10.24 -6.66
CA VAL A 23 -2.42 -9.27 -6.33
C VAL A 23 -1.79 -8.17 -5.48
N MET A 24 -2.16 -6.92 -5.73
CA MET A 24 -1.72 -5.78 -4.92
C MET A 24 -2.81 -5.46 -3.88
N ALA A 25 -2.40 -5.15 -2.67
CA ALA A 25 -3.30 -4.71 -1.61
C ALA A 25 -2.77 -3.42 -1.00
N THR A 26 -3.64 -2.44 -0.85
CA THR A 26 -3.37 -1.17 -0.16
C THR A 26 -4.00 -1.24 1.22
N VAL A 27 -3.19 -1.01 2.25
CA VAL A 27 -3.62 -1.12 3.66
C VAL A 27 -3.37 0.18 4.39
N PHE A 28 -4.39 0.67 5.08
CA PHE A 28 -4.30 1.81 5.99
C PHE A 28 -4.60 1.37 7.41
N TRP A 29 -3.79 1.83 8.35
CA TRP A 29 -3.86 1.41 9.75
C TRP A 29 -3.33 2.52 10.67
N ASP A 30 -3.69 2.45 11.94
CA ASP A 30 -3.13 3.27 13.02
C ASP A 30 -2.71 2.37 14.20
N SER A 31 -2.25 2.97 15.30
CA SER A 31 -1.89 2.23 16.53
C SER A 31 -3.04 1.38 17.11
N ARG A 32 -4.29 1.63 16.71
CA ARG A 32 -5.48 0.86 17.11
C ARG A 32 -5.86 -0.22 16.08
N GLY A 33 -5.05 -0.40 15.04
CA GLY A 33 -5.21 -1.45 14.03
C GLY A 33 -5.72 -0.96 12.67
N MET A 34 -6.21 -1.90 11.86
CA MET A 34 -6.53 -1.67 10.45
C MET A 34 -7.81 -0.84 10.24
N ILE A 35 -7.70 0.19 9.39
CA ILE A 35 -8.78 1.09 9.02
C ILE A 35 -9.39 0.67 7.67
N LEU A 36 -8.56 0.44 6.66
CA LEU A 36 -9.01 0.07 5.31
C LEU A 36 -8.05 -0.95 4.69
N LEU A 37 -8.62 -1.95 4.02
CA LEU A 37 -7.94 -2.87 3.11
C LEU A 37 -8.62 -2.72 1.75
N ASP A 38 -7.87 -2.32 0.74
CA ASP A 38 -8.31 -2.21 -0.64
C ASP A 38 -7.51 -3.19 -1.50
N ILE A 39 -8.17 -4.21 -2.03
CA ILE A 39 -7.54 -5.22 -2.88
C ILE A 39 -7.67 -4.75 -4.33
N VAL A 40 -6.53 -4.54 -4.98
CA VAL A 40 -6.48 -4.13 -6.38
C VAL A 40 -6.71 -5.36 -7.26
N PRO A 41 -7.68 -5.33 -8.18
CA PRO A 41 -7.89 -6.40 -9.13
C PRO A 41 -6.60 -6.78 -9.84
N LYS A 42 -6.48 -8.07 -10.12
CA LYS A 42 -5.31 -8.62 -10.78
C LYS A 42 -5.13 -7.98 -12.16
N GLY A 43 -3.92 -7.48 -12.43
CA GLY A 43 -3.58 -6.83 -13.70
C GLY A 43 -3.82 -5.31 -13.71
N GLU A 44 -4.44 -4.76 -12.66
CA GLU A 44 -4.55 -3.31 -12.49
C GLU A 44 -3.37 -2.74 -11.69
N SER A 45 -2.98 -1.51 -12.04
CA SER A 45 -1.97 -0.75 -11.31
C SER A 45 -2.64 0.40 -10.56
N VAL A 46 -2.05 0.81 -9.43
CA VAL A 46 -2.50 1.98 -8.70
C VAL A 46 -1.96 3.21 -9.42
N ASN A 47 -2.81 3.86 -10.21
CA ASN A 47 -2.55 5.18 -10.77
C ASN A 47 -3.05 6.29 -9.82
N ALA A 48 -2.84 7.55 -10.18
CA ALA A 48 -3.21 8.68 -9.33
C ALA A 48 -4.73 8.77 -9.06
N ASP A 49 -5.55 8.44 -10.07
CA ASP A 49 -7.01 8.51 -9.98
C ASP A 49 -7.55 7.47 -9.01
N ARG A 50 -7.10 6.22 -9.16
CA ARG A 50 -7.43 5.13 -8.24
C ARG A 50 -6.96 5.46 -6.82
N ASN A 51 -5.77 6.06 -6.68
CA ASN A 51 -5.29 6.48 -5.37
C ASN A 51 -6.23 7.49 -4.71
N CYS A 52 -6.71 8.50 -5.45
CA CYS A 52 -7.71 9.45 -4.96
C CYS A 52 -9.02 8.75 -4.53
N GLU A 53 -9.51 7.78 -5.30
CA GLU A 53 -10.71 7.01 -4.93
C GLU A 53 -10.49 6.20 -3.64
N THR A 54 -9.33 5.55 -3.49
CA THR A 54 -8.99 4.83 -2.27
C THR A 54 -8.88 5.79 -1.07
N LEU A 55 -8.35 7.00 -1.28
CA LEU A 55 -8.29 8.04 -0.25
C LEU A 55 -9.69 8.56 0.16
N ASP A 56 -10.62 8.70 -0.78
CA ASP A 56 -12.04 8.99 -0.47
C ASP A 56 -12.65 7.89 0.40
N ARG A 57 -12.43 6.62 0.05
CA ARG A 57 -12.86 5.47 0.88
C ARG A 57 -12.21 5.50 2.26
N LEU A 58 -10.92 5.87 2.33
CA LEU A 58 -10.19 6.01 3.59
C LEU A 58 -10.82 7.09 4.47
N ARG A 59 -11.13 8.27 3.94
CA ARG A 59 -11.78 9.35 4.69
C ARG A 59 -13.10 8.88 5.31
N HIS A 60 -13.92 8.14 4.56
CA HIS A 60 -15.15 7.53 5.07
C HIS A 60 -14.88 6.46 6.14
N ALA A 61 -13.88 5.59 5.92
CA ALA A 61 -13.51 4.55 6.88
C ALA A 61 -12.99 5.14 8.21
N VAL A 62 -12.20 6.21 8.16
CA VAL A 62 -11.73 6.94 9.35
C VAL A 62 -12.91 7.54 10.11
N ARG A 63 -13.85 8.20 9.43
CA ARG A 63 -15.07 8.74 10.07
C ARG A 63 -15.84 7.68 10.85
N ARG A 64 -15.94 6.47 10.31
CA ARG A 64 -16.69 5.35 10.91
C ARG A 64 -15.91 4.65 12.02
N LYS A 65 -14.64 4.29 11.77
CA LYS A 65 -13.84 3.44 12.66
C LYS A 65 -13.04 4.21 13.71
N ARG A 66 -12.85 5.52 13.51
CA ARG A 66 -12.03 6.40 14.35
C ARG A 66 -12.77 7.73 14.58
N PRO A 67 -13.97 7.71 15.20
CA PRO A 67 -14.75 8.92 15.43
C PRO A 67 -13.92 9.94 16.21
N GLY A 68 -13.97 11.21 15.79
CA GLY A 68 -13.20 12.30 16.40
C GLY A 68 -11.77 12.48 15.86
N LEU A 69 -11.19 11.49 15.19
CA LEU A 69 -9.80 11.59 14.69
C LEU A 69 -9.66 12.70 13.64
N LEU A 70 -10.63 12.83 12.72
CA LEU A 70 -10.64 13.92 11.74
C LEU A 70 -10.82 15.32 12.36
N ARG A 71 -11.38 15.41 13.57
CA ARG A 71 -11.57 16.70 14.26
C ARG A 71 -10.28 17.17 14.93
N ILE A 72 -9.45 16.23 15.39
CA ILE A 72 -8.16 16.52 16.04
C ILE A 72 -7.09 16.87 14.98
N GLY A 73 -7.29 16.37 13.75
CA GLY A 73 -6.29 16.44 12.69
C GLY A 73 -5.57 15.09 12.56
N VAL A 74 -5.22 14.74 11.32
CA VAL A 74 -4.58 13.46 11.00
C VAL A 74 -3.27 13.74 10.28
N VAL A 75 -2.18 13.17 10.81
CA VAL A 75 -0.92 13.09 10.08
C VAL A 75 -0.99 11.85 9.19
N PHE A 76 -1.00 12.07 7.88
CA PHE A 76 -1.04 11.00 6.90
C PHE A 76 0.38 10.67 6.42
N GLN A 77 0.83 9.44 6.68
CA GLN A 77 2.13 8.95 6.26
C GLN A 77 1.97 7.90 5.16
N HIS A 78 2.66 8.10 4.04
CA HIS A 78 2.70 7.19 2.90
C HIS A 78 4.04 7.35 2.16
N ASP A 79 4.35 6.45 1.23
CA ASP A 79 5.58 6.47 0.46
C ASP A 79 5.52 7.46 -0.71
N ASN A 80 6.71 7.87 -1.17
CA ASN A 80 6.90 8.90 -2.19
C ASN A 80 6.80 8.34 -3.62
N THR A 81 5.81 7.49 -3.91
CA THR A 81 5.65 6.92 -5.26
C THR A 81 5.02 7.93 -6.22
N THR A 82 5.20 7.72 -7.53
CA THR A 82 4.67 8.62 -8.57
C THR A 82 3.15 8.83 -8.46
N PRO A 83 2.32 7.80 -8.26
CA PRO A 83 0.87 8.00 -8.07
C PRO A 83 0.55 8.85 -6.84
N HIS A 84 1.31 8.69 -5.76
CA HIS A 84 1.10 9.38 -4.49
C HIS A 84 1.57 10.83 -4.47
N THR A 85 2.54 11.16 -5.32
CA THR A 85 3.11 12.51 -5.44
C THR A 85 2.52 13.29 -6.62
N ALA A 86 1.67 12.65 -7.43
CA ALA A 86 0.98 13.26 -8.54
C ALA A 86 0.16 14.47 -8.07
N LYS A 87 0.08 15.50 -8.93
CA LYS A 87 -0.65 16.74 -8.66
C LYS A 87 -2.08 16.47 -8.16
N ARG A 88 -2.80 15.55 -8.83
CA ARG A 88 -4.16 15.17 -8.46
C ARG A 88 -4.27 14.62 -7.03
N THR A 89 -3.32 13.79 -6.60
CA THR A 89 -3.32 13.25 -5.23
C THR A 89 -2.99 14.34 -4.21
N LYS A 90 -2.04 15.24 -4.52
CA LYS A 90 -1.71 16.37 -3.64
C LYS A 90 -2.92 17.29 -3.45
N GLU A 91 -3.57 17.67 -4.55
CA GLU A 91 -4.80 18.47 -4.52
C GLU A 91 -5.91 17.78 -3.71
N TRP A 92 -6.00 16.45 -3.76
CA TRP A 92 -6.95 15.71 -2.94
C TRP A 92 -6.62 15.80 -1.44
N LEU A 93 -5.35 15.70 -1.06
CA LEU A 93 -4.91 15.75 0.34
C LEU A 93 -5.08 17.14 0.97
N GLU A 94 -5.06 18.19 0.16
CA GLU A 94 -5.24 19.58 0.59
C GLU A 94 -6.71 19.99 0.78
N ARG A 95 -7.67 19.09 0.52
CA ARG A 95 -9.13 19.30 0.68
C ARG A 95 -9.66 19.03 2.10
#